data_AF-S7U193-F1
#
_entry.id   AF-S7U193-F1
#
_cell.length_a   1.000
_cell.length_b   1.000
_cell.length_c   1.000
_cell.angle_alpha   90.00
_cell.angle_beta   90.00
_cell.angle_gamma   90.00
#
_symmetry.space_group_name_H-M   'P 1'
#
loop_
_entity.id
_entity.type
_entity.pdbx_description
1 polymer ?
#
loop_
_entity_poly.entity_id
_entity_poly.type
_entity_poly.pdbx_seq_one_letter_code
_entity_poly.pdbx_strand_id
1 'polypeptide(L)' 'MREEGRSFHFIYLPPYSPQLNPIERLWKWLKDTVIANVFHKDQNDIAQAIARFVDYIHERPKEVLQRLGCAV' A
#
# COMPACT_ATOMS: atom_id res chain seq x y z
N MET A 1 33.88 -1.69 15.47
CA MET A 1 32.95 -1.39 14.35
C MET A 1 31.54 -1.59 14.89
N ARG A 2 30.83 -0.51 15.24
CA ARG A 2 29.47 -0.60 15.81
C ARG A 2 28.50 -0.89 14.67
N GLU A 3 27.71 -1.94 14.80
CA GLU A 3 26.55 -2.20 13.96
C GLU A 3 25.60 -1.01 14.08
N GLU A 4 25.42 -0.25 13.00
CA GLU A 4 24.37 0.76 12.87
C GLU A 4 23.03 0.03 12.82
N GLY A 5 22.53 -0.37 13.99
CA GLY A 5 21.18 -0.89 14.14
C GLY A 5 20.21 0.13 13.56
N ARG A 6 19.47 -0.27 12.52
CA ARG A 6 18.47 0.53 11.80
C ARG A 6 17.77 1.50 12.75
N SER A 7 17.99 2.80 12.57
CA SER A 7 17.30 3.84 13.34
C SER A 7 15.82 3.81 12.99
N PHE A 8 15.02 3.09 13.78
CA PHE A 8 13.57 3.07 13.63
C PHE A 8 12.98 4.37 14.17
N HIS A 9 12.49 5.22 13.27
CA HIS A 9 11.74 6.41 13.64
C HIS A 9 10.26 6.09 13.72
N PHE A 10 9.71 6.09 14.93
CA PHE A 10 8.28 5.94 15.16
C PHE A 10 7.60 7.29 14.90
N ILE A 11 6.65 7.31 13.96
CA ILE A 11 5.80 8.47 13.71
C ILE A 11 4.58 8.33 14.61
N TYR A 12 4.36 9.30 15.49
CA TYR A 12 3.16 9.34 16.30
C TYR A 12 1.97 9.74 15.43
N LEU A 13 0.95 8.89 15.39
CA LEU A 13 -0.35 9.19 14.78
C LEU A 13 -1.39 9.39 15.89
N PRO A 14 -2.19 10.47 15.83
CA PRO A 14 -3.28 10.67 16.79
C PRO A 14 -4.34 9.55 16.65
N PRO A 15 -5.00 9.18 17.76
CA PRO A 15 -6.03 8.16 17.74
C PRO A 15 -7.19 8.57 16.81
N TYR A 16 -7.81 7.58 16.15
CA TYR A 16 -8.94 7.76 15.23
C TYR A 16 -8.67 8.71 14.04
N SER A 17 -7.43 8.82 13.57
CA SER A 17 -7.09 9.64 12.38
C SER A 17 -6.72 8.78 11.16
N PRO A 18 -7.67 8.00 10.60
CA PRO A 18 -7.40 7.16 9.45
C PRO A 18 -7.00 7.97 8.20
N GLN A 19 -7.42 9.23 8.18
CA GLN A 19 -7.16 10.21 7.13
C GLN A 19 -5.68 10.59 7.03
N LEU A 20 -4.94 10.45 8.13
CA LEU A 20 -3.50 10.75 8.21
C LEU A 20 -2.65 9.52 7.88
N ASN A 21 -3.26 8.34 7.74
CA ASN A 21 -2.56 7.11 7.45
C ASN A 21 -2.57 6.84 5.93
N PRO A 22 -1.48 7.10 5.19
CA PRO A 22 -1.44 6.94 3.74
C PRO A 22 -1.71 5.49 3.31
N ILE A 23 -1.47 4.51 4.20
CA ILE A 23 -1.75 3.12 3.90
C ILE A 23 -3.24 2.84 3.73
N GLU A 24 -4.14 3.59 4.38
CA GLU A 24 -5.59 3.36 4.22
C GLU A 24 -6.09 3.75 2.84
N ARG A 25 -5.49 4.78 2.23
CA ARG A 25 -5.77 5.14 0.84
C ARG A 25 -5.27 4.05 -0.11
N LEU A 26 -4.11 3.47 0.17
CA LEU A 26 -3.58 2.33 -0.56
C LEU A 26 -4.48 1.10 -0.42
N TRP A 27 -4.97 0.78 0.78
CA TRP A 27 -5.92 -0.31 1.01
C TRP A 27 -7.25 -0.11 0.29
N LYS A 28 -7.76 1.12 0.27
CA LYS A 28 -8.98 1.46 -0.47
C LYS A 28 -8.78 1.22 -1.97
N TRP A 29 -7.62 1.63 -2.49
CA TRP A 29 -7.28 1.43 -3.90
C TRP A 29 -6.98 -0.02 -4.26
N LEU A 30 -6.34 -0.79 -3.37
CA LEU A 30 -6.18 -2.24 -3.50
C LEU A 30 -7.55 -2.91 -3.63
N LYS A 31 -8.48 -2.60 -2.72
CA LYS A 31 -9.84 -3.16 -2.78
C LYS A 31 -10.55 -2.79 -4.08
N ASP A 32 -10.46 -1.54 -4.51
CA ASP A 32 -11.07 -1.08 -5.77
C ASP A 32 -10.46 -1.79 -6.99
N THR A 33 -9.14 -1.95 -7.03
CA THR A 33 -8.44 -2.52 -8.19
C THR A 33 -8.54 -4.05 -8.25
N VAL A 34 -8.40 -4.71 -7.09
CA VAL A 34 -8.39 -6.17 -6.97
C VAL A 34 -9.81 -6.73 -6.92
N ILE A 35 -10.71 -6.14 -6.14
CA ILE A 35 -12.06 -6.69 -5.90
C ILE A 35 -13.07 -6.21 -6.96
N ALA A 36 -12.96 -4.97 -7.47
CA ALA A 36 -13.99 -4.47 -8.40
C ALA A 36 -13.81 -4.98 -9.84
N ASN A 37 -12.61 -5.45 -10.22
CA ASN A 37 -12.28 -5.80 -11.61
C ASN A 37 -11.90 -7.26 -11.83
N VAL A 38 -11.86 -8.09 -10.78
CA VAL A 38 -11.43 -9.49 -10.92
C VAL A 38 -12.33 -10.40 -10.08
N PHE A 39 -12.90 -11.42 -10.71
CA PHE A 39 -13.65 -12.45 -10.03
C PHE A 39 -12.70 -13.54 -9.55
N HIS A 40 -12.32 -13.48 -8.28
CA HIS A 40 -11.45 -14.50 -7.67
C HIS A 40 -12.28 -15.73 -7.28
N LYS A 41 -12.04 -16.85 -7.98
CA LYS A 41 -12.68 -18.14 -7.63
C LYS A 41 -12.06 -18.81 -6.40
N ASP A 42 -10.77 -18.56 -6.17
CA ASP A 42 -9.97 -19.25 -5.16
C ASP A 42 -9.06 -18.28 -4.42
N GLN A 43 -8.68 -18.62 -3.19
CA GLN A 43 -7.75 -17.82 -2.37
C GLN A 43 -6.41 -17.59 -3.06
N ASN A 44 -5.95 -18.54 -3.87
CA ASN A 44 -4.72 -18.42 -4.66
C ASN A 44 -4.82 -17.32 -5.73
N ASP A 45 -6.02 -17.11 -6.29
CA ASP A 45 -6.26 -16.06 -7.28
C ASP A 45 -6.21 -14.67 -6.63
N ILE A 46 -6.75 -14.55 -5.41
CA ILE A 46 -6.63 -13.35 -4.58
C ILE A 46 -5.16 -13.07 -4.28
N ALA A 47 -4.40 -14.09 -3.87
CA ALA A 47 -2.98 -13.95 -3.56
C ALA A 47 -2.17 -13.50 -4.80
N GLN A 48 -2.45 -14.07 -5.98
CA GLN A 48 -1.82 -13.64 -7.22
C GLN A 48 -2.21 -12.21 -7.61
N ALA A 49 -3.46 -11.81 -7.42
CA ALA A 49 -3.90 -10.46 -7.73
C ALA A 49 -3.26 -9.42 -6.79
N ILE A 50 -3.13 -9.75 -5.51
CA ILE A 50 -2.36 -8.93 -4.55
C ILE A 50 -0.89 -8.86 -4.99
N ALA A 51 -0.27 -9.99 -5.36
CA ALA A 51 1.12 -10.01 -5.81
C ALA A 51 1.34 -9.12 -7.05
N ARG A 52 0.47 -9.20 -8.05
CA ARG A 52 0.51 -8.35 -9.25
C ARG A 52 0.31 -6.87 -8.91
N PHE A 53 -0.57 -6.56 -7.96
CA PHE A 53 -0.78 -5.19 -7.52
C PHE A 53 0.44 -4.63 -6.78
N VAL A 54 1.07 -5.43 -5.92
CA VAL A 54 2.32 -5.05 -5.25
C VAL A 54 3.44 -4.82 -6.27
N ASP A 55 3.56 -5.69 -7.27
CA ASP A 55 4.54 -5.56 -8.35
C ASP A 55 4.32 -4.26 -9.16
N TYR A 56 3.06 -3.95 -9.50
CA TYR A 56 2.68 -2.68 -10.13
C TYR A 56 3.09 -1.46 -9.30
N ILE A 57 2.89 -1.49 -7.98
CA ILE A 57 3.30 -0.40 -7.08
C ILE A 57 4.82 -0.28 -7.04
N HIS A 58 5.52 -1.41 -6.99
CA HIS A 58 6.98 -1.46 -6.97
C HIS A 58 7.59 -0.91 -8.27
N GLU A 59 6.95 -1.17 -9.41
CA GLU A 59 7.41 -0.69 -10.71
C GLU A 59 7.12 0.81 -10.89
N ARG A 60 6.05 1.33 -10.28
CA ARG A 60 5.60 2.73 -10.44
C ARG A 60 5.29 3.46 -9.12
N PRO A 61 6.25 3.55 -8.19
CA PRO A 61 5.98 4.13 -6.88
C PRO A 61 5.61 5.61 -6.96
N LYS A 62 6.23 6.38 -7.87
CA LYS A 62 5.94 7.81 -8.05
C LYS A 62 4.52 8.07 -8.57
N GLU A 63 4.09 7.26 -9.55
CA GLU A 63 2.76 7.36 -10.15
C GLU A 63 1.68 6.99 -9.12
N VAL A 64 1.95 5.95 -8.32
CA VAL A 64 1.10 5.55 -7.20
C VAL A 64 1.03 6.65 -6.14
N LEU A 65 2.15 7.23 -5.74
CA LEU A 65 2.19 8.33 -4.76
C LEU A 65 1.44 9.58 -5.25
N GLN A 66 1.54 9.91 -6.53
CA GLN A 66 0.78 10.99 -7.15
C GLN A 66 -0.73 10.68 -7.16
N ARG A 67 -1.13 9.46 -7.52
CA ARG A 67 -2.53 9.02 -7.51
C ARG A 67 -3.12 8.99 -6.10
N LEU A 68 -2.31 8.57 -5.14
CA LEU A 68 -2.61 8.61 -3.72
C LEU A 68 -2.50 10.01 -3.14
N GLY A 69 -2.31 11.07 -3.94
CA GLY A 69 -2.27 12.46 -3.47
C GLY A 69 -1.31 12.70 -2.31
N CYS A 70 -0.22 11.92 -2.24
CA CYS A 70 0.87 12.07 -1.28
C CYS A 70 2.05 12.86 -1.87
N ALA A 71 2.06 13.08 -3.18
CA ALA A 71 3.05 13.92 -3.85
C ALA A 71 2.36 15.17 -4.42
N VAL A 72 2.78 16.35 -3.94
CA VAL A 72 2.66 17.64 -4.64
C VAL A 72 4.04 17.99 -5.19
#